data_AF-M9RDX5-F1
#
_entry.id   AF-M9RDX5-F1
#
_cell.length_a   1.000
_cell.length_b   1.000
_cell.length_c   1.000
_cell.angle_alpha   90.00
_cell.angle_beta   90.00
_cell.angle_gamma   90.00
#
_symmetry.space_group_name_H-M   'P 1'
#
loop_
_entity.id
_entity.type
_entity.pdbx_description
1 polymer ?
#
loop_
_entity_poly.entity_id
_entity_poly.type
_entity_poly.pdbx_seq_one_letter_code
_entity_poly.pdbx_strand_id
1 'polypeptide(L)' 'MTAMLKEIPRKKMSITCAVCQHVVTHEVANLMLVVDENMTTHEIRQQATCPKCKAVGDNTYTVA' A
#
# COMPACT_ATOMS: atom_id res chain seq x y z
N MET A 1 1.51 -2.34 11.69
CA MET A 1 1.40 -0.97 12.22
C MET A 1 0.52 -0.19 11.27
N THR A 2 -0.66 0.24 11.73
CA THR A 2 -1.53 1.13 10.97
C THR A 2 -1.05 2.56 11.20
N ALA A 3 -0.83 3.32 10.14
CA ALA A 3 -0.41 4.73 10.18
C ALA A 3 -1.05 5.46 9.00
N MET A 4 -1.32 6.76 9.16
CA MET A 4 -1.76 7.62 8.05
C MET A 4 -0.56 7.94 7.16
N LEU A 5 -0.74 8.08 5.84
CA LEU A 5 0.38 8.34 4.92
C LEU A 5 1.13 9.63 5.27
N LYS A 6 0.42 10.68 5.68
CA LYS A 6 1.01 11.96 6.13
C LYS A 6 1.95 11.83 7.33
N GLU A 7 1.84 10.78 8.13
CA GLU A 7 2.70 10.54 9.30
C GLU A 7 4.01 9.86 8.92
N ILE A 8 4.06 9.23 7.75
CA ILE A 8 5.19 8.43 7.28
C ILE A 8 5.62 8.75 5.84
N PRO A 9 5.74 10.04 5.44
CA PRO A 9 5.92 10.43 4.04
C PRO A 9 7.23 9.93 3.43
N ARG A 10 8.26 9.70 4.26
CA ARG A 10 9.60 9.24 3.84
C ARG A 10 9.77 7.72 3.92
N LYS A 11 8.75 6.99 4.36
CA LYS A 11 8.79 5.53 4.48
C LYS A 11 8.44 4.84 3.16
N LYS A 12 8.71 3.55 3.12
CA LYS A 12 8.27 2.67 2.03
C LYS A 12 7.19 1.73 2.52
N MET A 13 6.18 1.53 1.70
CA MET A 13 5.11 0.57 1.93
C MET A 13 5.25 -0.55 0.90
N SER A 14 5.43 -1.78 1.37
CA SER A 14 5.42 -2.97 0.51
C SER A 14 4.07 -3.66 0.66
N ILE A 15 3.40 -3.92 -0.46
CA ILE A 15 2.11 -4.60 -0.51
C ILE A 15 2.31 -5.96 -1.17
N THR A 16 1.92 -7.02 -0.48
CA THR A 16 2.00 -8.39 -0.99
C THR A 16 0.61 -8.86 -1.40
N CYS A 17 0.48 -9.23 -2.68
CA CYS A 17 -0.78 -9.72 -3.21
C CYS A 17 -1.20 -11.03 -2.56
N ALA A 18 -2.45 -11.09 -2.06
CA ALA A 18 -2.98 -12.30 -1.44
C ALA A 18 -3.05 -13.50 -2.39
N VAL A 19 -3.34 -13.24 -3.67
CA VAL A 19 -3.57 -14.28 -4.69
C VAL A 19 -2.28 -14.82 -5.27
N CYS A 20 -1.42 -13.94 -5.79
CA CYS A 20 -0.23 -14.36 -6.55
C CYS A 20 1.09 -14.13 -5.82
N GLN A 21 1.05 -13.66 -4.56
CA GLN A 21 2.22 -13.38 -3.72
C GLN A 21 3.21 -12.36 -4.33
N HIS A 22 2.79 -11.62 -5.37
CA HIS A 22 3.58 -10.55 -5.95
C HIS A 22 3.68 -9.38 -4.97
N VAL A 23 4.91 -8.93 -4.72
CA VAL A 23 5.19 -7.78 -3.86
C VAL A 23 5.40 -6.53 -4.70
N VAL A 24 4.72 -5.46 -4.34
CA VAL A 24 4.89 -4.12 -4.93
C VAL A 24 5.32 -3.17 -3.83
N THR A 25 6.45 -2.49 -4.03
CA THR A 25 6.96 -1.50 -3.09
C THR A 25 6.67 -0.10 -3.60
N HIS A 26 6.06 0.71 -2.75
CA HIS A 26 5.75 2.11 -3.02
C HIS A 26 6.49 3.01 -2.04
N GLU A 27 7.03 4.12 -2.53
CA GLU A 27 7.37 5.25 -1.65
C GLU A 27 6.07 5.91 -1.21
N VAL A 28 5.93 6.16 0.09
CA VAL A 28 4.68 6.74 0.64
C VAL A 28 4.42 8.13 0.04
N ALA A 29 5.46 8.94 -0.16
CA ALA A 29 5.35 10.23 -0.85
C ALA A 29 4.70 10.10 -2.24
N ASN A 30 5.04 9.05 -3.00
CA ASN A 30 4.47 8.82 -4.33
C ASN A 30 3.03 8.30 -4.25
N LEU A 31 2.68 7.50 -3.23
CA LEU A 31 1.29 7.11 -2.97
C LEU A 31 0.41 8.32 -2.71
N MET A 32 0.86 9.26 -1.87
CA MET A 32 0.11 10.48 -1.53
C MET A 32 -0.20 11.37 -2.75
N LEU A 33 0.46 11.18 -3.90
CA LEU A 33 0.13 11.91 -5.12
C LEU A 33 -1.15 11.39 -5.82
N VAL A 34 -1.57 10.17 -5.49
CA VAL A 34 -2.69 9.48 -6.16
C VAL A 34 -3.78 9.00 -5.19
N VAL A 35 -3.54 9.11 -3.89
CA VAL A 35 -4.51 8.80 -2.83
C VAL A 35 -4.54 9.93 -1.78
N ASP A 36 -5.60 9.99 -0.97
CA ASP A 36 -5.69 10.96 0.12
C ASP A 36 -4.58 10.70 1.17
N GLU A 37 -3.85 11.74 1.55
CA GLU A 37 -2.77 11.66 2.55
C GLU A 37 -3.24 11.22 3.94
N ASN A 38 -4.54 11.35 4.21
CA ASN A 38 -5.18 10.89 5.44
C ASN A 38 -5.54 9.41 5.40
N MET A 39 -5.44 8.73 4.25
CA MET A 39 -5.64 7.29 4.21
C MET A 39 -4.59 6.57 5.05
N THR A 40 -5.03 5.50 5.69
CA THR A 40 -4.16 4.62 6.44
C THR A 40 -3.53 3.57 5.54
N THR A 41 -2.34 3.10 5.92
CA THR A 41 -1.69 1.95 5.27
C THR A 41 -2.59 0.70 5.24
N HIS A 42 -3.50 0.55 6.21
CA HIS A 42 -4.48 -0.52 6.21
C HIS A 42 -5.54 -0.36 5.11
N GLU A 43 -6.06 0.85 4.87
CA GLU A 43 -7.03 1.10 3.79
C GLU A 43 -6.37 0.93 2.41
N ILE A 44 -5.13 1.40 2.26
CA ILE A 44 -4.38 1.27 1.00
C ILE A 44 -4.22 -0.21 0.60
N ARG A 45 -3.93 -1.12 1.55
CA ARG A 45 -3.79 -2.55 1.22
C ARG A 45 -5.08 -3.15 0.63
N GLN A 46 -6.24 -2.70 1.09
CA GLN A 46 -7.54 -3.22 0.67
C GLN A 46 -7.91 -2.74 -0.73
N GLN A 47 -7.51 -1.52 -1.09
CA GLN A 47 -7.80 -0.91 -2.38
C GLN A 47 -6.71 -1.19 -3.43
N ALA A 48 -5.52 -1.62 -3.01
CA ALA A 48 -4.41 -1.89 -3.91
C ALA A 48 -4.75 -3.00 -4.92
N THR A 49 -4.64 -2.66 -6.20
CA THR A 49 -4.75 -3.61 -7.30
C THR A 49 -3.39 -4.20 -7.59
N CYS A 50 -3.28 -5.53 -7.62
CA CYS A 50 -2.04 -6.18 -8.01
C CYS A 50 -1.77 -5.93 -9.51
N PRO A 51 -0.62 -5.37 -9.90
CA PRO A 51 -0.32 -5.08 -11.30
C PRO A 51 -0.17 -6.37 -12.14
N LYS A 52 0.21 -7.48 -11.49
CA LYS A 52 0.47 -8.79 -12.12
C LYS A 52 -0.80 -9.58 -12.40
N CYS A 53 -1.67 -9.80 -11.41
CA CYS A 53 -2.87 -10.65 -11.55
C CYS A 53 -4.20 -9.89 -11.53
N LYS A 54 -4.17 -8.55 -11.38
CA LYS A 54 -5.35 -7.67 -11.32
C LYS A 54 -6.32 -7.92 -10.16
N ALA A 55 -5.98 -8.80 -9.22
CA ALA A 55 -6.74 -8.99 -8.00
C ALA A 55 -6.70 -7.71 -7.12
N VAL A 56 -7.80 -7.47 -6.41
CA VAL A 56 -8.00 -6.36 -5.47
C VAL A 56 -8.48 -6.96 -4.14
N GLY A 57 -8.08 -6.38 -3.02
CA GLY A 57 -8.52 -6.80 -1.70
C GLY A 57 -7.61 -7.84 -1.03
N ASP A 58 -7.68 -7.87 0.30
CA ASP A 58 -6.99 -8.79 1.21
C ASP A 58 -5.46 -8.90 1.09
N ASN A 59 -4.81 -7.97 0.41
CA ASN A 59 -3.35 -7.89 0.38
C ASN A 59 -2.78 -7.69 1.79
N THR A 60 -1.59 -8.22 2.05
CA THR A 60 -0.83 -7.90 3.26
C THR A 60 0.13 -6.75 2.98
N TYR A 61 0.63 -6.09 4.03
CA TYR A 61 1.58 -5.00 3.85
C TYR A 61 2.62 -4.93 4.96
N THR A 62 3.77 -4.35 4.63
CA THR A 62 4.81 -3.94 5.57
C THR A 62 5.20 -2.50 5.32
N VAL A 63 5.66 -1.82 6.36
CA VAL A 63 6.14 -0.44 6.30
C VAL A 63 7.57 -0.42 6.85
N ALA A 64 8.50 0.12 6.06
CA ALA A 64 9.91 0.30 6.44
C ALA A 64 10.23 1.79 6.54
#